data_AF-A0A924BDR1-F1
#
_entry.id   AF-A0A924BDR1-F1
#
_cell.length_a   1.000
_cell.length_b   1.000
_cell.length_c   1.000
_cell.angle_alpha   90.00
_cell.angle_beta   90.00
_cell.angle_gamma   90.00
#
_symmetry.space_group_name_H-M   'P 1'
#
loop_
_entity.id
_entity.type
_entity.pdbx_description
1 polymer ?
#
loop_
_entity_poly.entity_id
_entity_poly.type
_entity_poly.pdbx_seq_one_letter_code
_entity_poly.pdbx_strand_id
1 'polypeptide(L)'
;MIEINQDAGIFKQIEDKEKILEDVIERTFRESTANKSIDSIILDTAYNEIKRLESSKKTPEEKEQLSKWRKTYQNMIGMNDEDKVKTLKSIISIYANDIIGNFKPNVYKFATKLLPSLVSVFFRSVTFKSVVIPPPDAEDIDKIIILGGKIEELQKLSKIGTIILVPTHTSNMDSIVIGWALYRIGLPPFTYGAGKNLFNNRILSYFMHNLGAYRVDRRLKHSLYKDVLKNYSTTVLERNFHSLFFPGGTRSRSGRLETKLKLGLLGTSIKAFINNLQNKKTNPNIFIVPCTISYHIVLEAETLIDDYLKETGKARYIIEDDESSSFGKVLDFFIKTSKLQSSLHIKF
;
A
#
# COMPACT_ATOMS: atom_id res chain seq x y z
N MET A 1 -18.30 -18.71 -10.78
CA MET A 1 -17.99 -17.58 -9.87
C MET A 1 -16.89 -18.09 -8.94
N ILE A 2 -15.76 -17.38 -8.81
CA ILE A 2 -14.65 -17.84 -7.96
C ILE A 2 -15.07 -17.69 -6.49
N GLU A 3 -14.94 -18.77 -5.72
CA GLU A 3 -15.28 -18.78 -4.30
C GLU A 3 -14.10 -18.22 -3.48
N ILE A 4 -14.34 -17.14 -2.76
CA ILE A 4 -13.34 -16.47 -1.91
C ILE A 4 -13.72 -16.70 -0.46
N ASN A 5 -12.75 -17.15 0.33
CA ASN A 5 -12.90 -17.28 1.77
C ASN A 5 -13.31 -15.93 2.41
N GLN A 6 -14.59 -15.81 2.77
CA GLN A 6 -15.14 -14.61 3.40
C GLN A 6 -14.70 -14.46 4.87
N ASP A 7 -14.15 -15.52 5.48
CA ASP A 7 -13.65 -15.49 6.86
C ASP A 7 -12.24 -14.87 6.97
N ALA A 8 -11.61 -14.54 5.83
CA ALA A 8 -10.31 -13.89 5.83
C ALA A 8 -10.33 -12.57 6.59
N GLY A 9 -9.29 -12.29 7.36
CA GLY A 9 -9.29 -11.19 8.34
C GLY A 9 -9.61 -9.82 7.74
N ILE A 10 -9.19 -9.55 6.50
CA ILE A 10 -9.45 -8.27 5.82
C ILE A 10 -10.96 -7.96 5.67
N PHE A 11 -11.82 -8.97 5.56
CA PHE A 11 -13.27 -8.76 5.50
C PHE A 11 -13.86 -8.30 6.84
N LYS A 12 -13.17 -8.59 7.96
CA LYS A 12 -13.51 -8.15 9.32
C LYS A 12 -12.88 -6.80 9.67
N GLN A 13 -12.08 -6.20 8.78
CA GLN A 13 -11.36 -4.95 9.05
C GLN A 13 -12.27 -3.79 9.45
N ILE A 14 -13.49 -3.70 8.90
CA ILE A 14 -14.44 -2.64 9.27
C ILE A 14 -14.87 -2.80 10.73
N GLU A 15 -15.22 -4.02 11.14
CA GLU A 15 -15.70 -4.33 12.49
C GLU A 15 -14.58 -4.19 13.53
N ASP A 16 -13.36 -4.58 13.16
CA ASP A 16 -12.18 -4.55 14.03
C ASP A 16 -11.46 -3.19 14.03
N LYS A 17 -11.91 -2.19 13.27
CA LYS A 17 -11.12 -0.97 13.00
C LYS A 17 -10.73 -0.23 14.27
N GLU A 18 -11.68 -0.01 15.18
CA GLU A 18 -11.44 0.70 16.45
C GLU A 18 -10.47 -0.08 17.34
N LYS A 19 -10.65 -1.40 17.40
CA LYS A 19 -9.78 -2.30 18.17
C LYS A 19 -8.36 -2.34 17.61
N ILE A 20 -8.20 -2.33 16.28
CA ILE A 20 -6.88 -2.21 15.63
C ILE A 20 -6.22 -0.89 16.01
N LEU A 21 -6.96 0.22 15.99
CA LEU A 21 -6.43 1.53 16.36
C LEU A 21 -5.98 1.56 17.82
N GLU A 22 -6.83 1.07 18.73
CA GLU A 22 -6.52 0.99 20.16
C GLU A 22 -5.26 0.15 20.42
N ASP A 23 -5.19 -1.06 19.84
CA ASP A 23 -4.03 -1.95 19.95
C ASP A 23 -2.75 -1.26 19.48
N VAL A 24 -2.81 -0.53 18.36
CA VAL A 24 -1.65 0.19 17.80
C VAL A 24 -1.26 1.37 18.68
N ILE A 25 -2.22 2.13 19.20
CA ILE A 25 -1.98 3.29 20.05
C ILE A 25 -1.31 2.85 21.34
N GLU A 26 -1.91 1.90 22.07
CA GLU A 26 -1.38 1.43 23.35
C GLU A 26 -0.03 0.73 23.21
N ARG A 27 0.12 -0.11 22.17
CA ARG A 27 1.40 -0.78 21.88
C ARG A 27 2.51 0.24 21.58
N THR A 28 2.23 1.22 20.73
CA THR A 28 3.24 2.23 20.36
C THR A 28 3.59 3.13 21.53
N PHE A 29 2.60 3.53 22.33
CA PHE A 29 2.83 4.29 23.55
C PHE A 29 3.76 3.52 24.51
N ARG A 30 3.43 2.26 24.82
CA ARG A 30 4.23 1.42 25.72
C ARG A 30 5.65 1.20 25.22
N GLU A 31 5.81 0.87 23.94
CA GLU A 31 7.14 0.57 23.36
C GLU A 31 8.02 1.81 23.22
N SER A 32 7.45 2.94 22.81
CA SER A 32 8.21 4.19 22.63
C SER A 32 8.69 4.77 23.97
N THR A 33 7.87 4.65 25.02
CA THR A 33 8.18 5.15 26.37
C THR A 33 9.06 4.21 27.19
N ALA A 34 9.32 2.97 26.72
CA ALA A 34 10.16 2.02 27.43
C ALA A 34 11.63 2.49 27.57
N ASN A 35 12.14 3.22 26.57
CA ASN A 35 13.56 3.60 26.49
C ASN A 35 13.79 5.11 26.35
N LYS A 36 12.73 5.92 26.24
CA LYS A 36 12.82 7.37 26.04
C LYS A 36 11.78 8.08 26.90
N SER A 37 12.14 9.24 27.43
CA SER A 37 11.16 10.09 28.10
C SER A 37 10.11 10.59 27.10
N ILE A 38 8.87 10.73 27.58
CA ILE A 38 7.75 11.27 26.77
C ILE A 38 8.12 12.65 26.20
N ASP A 39 8.80 13.45 27.01
CA ASP A 39 9.37 14.75 26.66
C ASP A 39 10.22 14.70 25.39
N SER A 40 11.20 13.80 25.37
CA SER A 40 12.11 13.63 24.24
C SER A 40 11.36 13.20 22.98
N ILE A 41 10.38 12.31 23.11
CA ILE A 41 9.59 11.80 21.98
C ILE A 41 8.74 12.92 21.36
N ILE A 42 8.03 13.69 22.19
CA ILE A 42 7.18 14.79 21.71
C ILE A 42 8.03 15.88 21.04
N LEU A 43 9.15 16.28 21.65
CA LEU A 43 10.03 17.30 21.10
C LEU A 43 10.68 16.87 19.78
N ASP A 44 11.21 15.64 19.70
CA ASP A 44 11.78 15.11 18.45
C ASP A 44 10.73 15.07 17.35
N THR A 45 9.52 14.60 17.67
CA THR A 45 8.41 14.54 16.72
C THR A 45 8.04 15.93 16.21
N ALA A 46 7.81 16.88 17.13
CA ALA A 46 7.43 18.24 16.80
C ALA A 46 8.52 18.96 15.98
N TYR A 47 9.79 18.81 16.35
CA TYR A 47 10.92 19.37 15.61
C TYR A 47 10.97 18.87 14.16
N ASN A 48 10.85 17.56 13.96
CA ASN A 48 10.90 16.97 12.62
C ASN A 48 9.68 17.38 11.76
N GLU A 49 8.50 17.52 12.36
CA GLU A 49 7.29 17.97 11.66
C GLU A 49 7.36 19.45 11.27
N ILE A 50 7.83 20.32 12.18
CA ILE A 50 8.08 21.74 11.90
C ILE A 50 9.05 21.87 10.73
N LYS A 51 10.20 21.20 10.81
CA LYS A 51 11.23 21.21 9.76
C LYS A 51 10.67 20.76 8.41
N ARG A 52 9.86 19.70 8.40
CA ARG A 52 9.22 19.18 7.19
C ARG A 52 8.26 20.21 6.58
N LEU A 53 7.36 20.77 7.38
CA LEU A 53 6.33 21.72 6.94
C LEU A 53 6.90 23.09 6.55
N GLU A 54 8.05 23.47 7.10
CA GLU A 54 8.76 24.69 6.68
C GLU A 54 9.41 24.54 5.30
N SER A 55 9.86 23.32 4.97
CA SER A 55 10.49 23.02 3.68
C SER A 55 9.52 22.81 2.52
N SER A 56 8.20 22.72 2.75
CA SER A 56 7.19 22.48 1.71
C SER A 56 6.54 23.77 1.18
N LYS A 57 5.94 23.71 -0.02
CA LYS A 57 5.06 24.77 -0.53
C LYS A 57 3.78 24.81 0.30
N LYS A 58 3.69 25.77 1.23
CA LYS A 58 2.67 25.81 2.29
C LYS A 58 1.24 26.00 1.74
N THR A 59 0.48 24.92 1.68
CA THR A 59 -1.00 24.97 1.57
C THR A 59 -1.61 25.58 2.84
N PRO A 60 -2.87 26.09 2.82
CA PRO A 60 -3.54 26.59 4.02
C PRO A 60 -3.58 25.56 5.16
N GLU A 61 -3.83 24.30 4.84
CA GLU A 61 -3.86 23.18 5.80
C GLU A 61 -2.48 22.94 6.42
N GLU A 62 -1.40 22.94 5.62
CA GLU A 62 -0.04 22.79 6.13
C GLU A 62 0.40 23.97 7.01
N LYS A 63 -0.09 25.19 6.75
CA LYS A 63 0.14 26.35 7.63
C LYS A 63 -0.52 26.16 8.99
N GLU A 64 -1.74 25.63 9.01
CA GLU A 64 -2.45 25.31 10.24
C GLU A 64 -1.72 24.23 11.04
N GLN A 65 -1.31 23.14 10.38
CA GLN A 65 -0.53 22.06 11.00
C GLN A 65 0.79 22.59 11.58
N LEU A 66 1.49 23.46 10.86
CA LEU A 66 2.74 24.06 11.32
C LEU A 66 2.52 24.89 12.60
N SER A 67 1.43 25.67 12.65
CA SER A 67 1.06 26.43 13.84
C SER A 67 0.78 25.51 15.04
N LYS A 68 0.04 24.42 14.83
CA LYS A 68 -0.23 23.41 15.87
C LYS A 68 1.05 22.77 16.40
N TRP A 69 1.97 22.39 15.53
CA TRP A 69 3.25 21.80 15.95
C TRP A 69 4.15 22.78 16.69
N ARG A 70 4.20 24.04 16.26
CA ARG A 70 4.94 25.11 16.98
C ARG A 70 4.37 25.34 18.38
N LYS A 71 3.03 25.39 18.53
CA LYS A 71 2.39 25.50 19.84
C LYS A 71 2.69 24.30 20.73
N THR A 72 2.64 23.08 20.16
CA THR A 72 2.99 21.85 20.89
C THR A 72 4.43 21.90 21.39
N TYR A 73 5.38 22.32 20.54
CA TYR A 73 6.78 22.47 20.88
C TYR A 73 7.00 23.53 21.98
N GLN A 74 6.35 24.70 21.88
CA GLN A 74 6.49 25.80 22.83
C GLN A 74 5.88 25.49 24.21
N ASN A 75 4.71 24.86 24.23
CA ASN A 75 3.97 24.61 25.47
C ASN A 75 4.49 23.39 26.24
N MET A 76 5.33 22.57 25.62
CA MET A 76 5.81 21.30 26.16
C MET A 76 6.48 21.44 27.54
N ILE A 77 7.27 22.50 27.75
CA ILE A 77 8.02 22.74 29.01
C ILE A 77 7.08 22.97 30.21
N GLY A 78 5.86 23.47 29.97
CA GLY A 78 4.87 23.75 31.01
C GLY A 78 3.84 22.64 31.23
N MET A 79 3.90 21.53 30.48
CA MET A 79 2.93 20.45 30.61
C MET A 79 3.21 19.60 31.85
N ASN A 80 2.16 19.26 32.61
CA ASN A 80 2.25 18.21 33.63
C ASN A 80 2.33 16.83 32.96
N ASP A 81 2.67 15.79 33.74
CA ASP A 81 2.90 14.45 33.20
C ASP A 81 1.63 13.81 32.60
N GLU A 82 0.45 14.08 33.15
CA GLU A 82 -0.81 13.59 32.58
C GLU A 82 -1.07 14.18 31.19
N ASP A 83 -0.83 15.47 31.02
CA ASP A 83 -1.03 16.18 29.77
C ASP A 83 0.01 15.77 28.72
N LYS A 84 1.24 15.46 29.14
CA LYS A 84 2.24 14.84 28.26
C LYS A 84 1.79 13.47 27.75
N VAL A 85 1.25 12.61 28.62
CA VAL A 85 0.70 11.30 28.23
C VAL A 85 -0.44 11.46 27.24
N LYS A 86 -1.42 12.33 27.54
CA LYS A 86 -2.55 12.63 26.64
C LYS A 86 -2.08 13.18 25.29
N THR A 87 -1.09 14.07 25.30
CA THR A 87 -0.51 14.65 24.08
C THR A 87 0.16 13.59 23.23
N LEU A 88 1.00 12.73 23.81
CA LEU A 88 1.67 11.67 23.07
C LEU A 88 0.67 10.66 22.49
N LYS A 89 -0.33 10.21 23.27
CA LYS A 89 -1.39 9.33 22.77
C LYS A 89 -2.20 9.97 21.64
N SER A 90 -2.49 11.27 21.73
CA SER A 90 -3.15 12.03 20.66
C SER A 90 -2.31 12.06 19.39
N ILE A 91 -1.01 12.35 19.48
CA ILE A 91 -0.08 12.33 18.33
C ILE A 91 -0.05 10.94 17.68
N ILE A 92 0.10 9.88 18.48
CA ILE A 92 0.09 8.49 18.00
C ILE A 92 -1.23 8.18 17.30
N SER A 93 -2.37 8.59 17.88
CA SER A 93 -3.70 8.40 17.31
C SER A 93 -3.86 9.12 15.96
N ILE A 94 -3.33 10.34 15.81
CA ILE A 94 -3.34 11.07 14.53
C ILE A 94 -2.61 10.25 13.45
N TYR A 95 -1.41 9.73 13.76
CA TYR A 95 -0.66 8.91 12.80
C TYR A 95 -1.35 7.57 12.52
N ALA A 96 -1.87 6.89 13.54
CA ALA A 96 -2.56 5.62 13.38
C ALA A 96 -3.81 5.78 12.49
N ASN A 97 -4.56 6.88 12.65
CA ASN A 97 -5.70 7.22 11.80
C ASN A 97 -5.31 7.62 10.38
N ASP A 98 -4.17 8.27 10.16
CA ASP A 98 -3.70 8.54 8.78
C ASP A 98 -3.26 7.25 8.10
N ILE A 99 -2.63 6.32 8.84
CA ILE A 99 -2.13 5.06 8.30
C ILE A 99 -3.27 4.08 7.98
N ILE A 100 -4.23 3.89 8.90
CA ILE A 100 -5.19 2.79 8.83
C ILE A 100 -5.93 2.73 7.48
N GLY A 101 -5.91 1.54 6.88
CA GLY A 101 -6.68 1.27 5.66
C GLY A 101 -8.16 1.03 5.95
N ASN A 102 -8.97 1.03 4.91
CA ASN A 102 -10.36 0.59 4.97
C ASN A 102 -10.58 -0.53 3.95
N PHE A 103 -11.60 -1.36 4.16
CA PHE A 103 -11.94 -2.43 3.23
C PHE A 103 -13.45 -2.61 3.15
N LYS A 104 -14.05 -2.32 2.00
CA LYS A 104 -15.50 -2.50 1.79
C LYS A 104 -15.76 -3.71 0.88
N PRO A 105 -16.38 -4.79 1.38
CA PRO A 105 -16.66 -5.99 0.57
C PRO A 105 -17.47 -5.70 -0.71
N ASN A 106 -18.42 -4.74 -0.65
CA ASN A 106 -19.21 -4.35 -1.81
C ASN A 106 -18.38 -3.63 -2.88
N VAL A 107 -17.41 -2.81 -2.48
CA VAL A 107 -16.49 -2.14 -3.41
C VAL A 107 -15.55 -3.16 -4.02
N TYR A 108 -15.07 -4.14 -3.24
CA TYR A 108 -14.27 -5.25 -3.76
C TYR A 108 -15.02 -6.08 -4.79
N LYS A 109 -16.25 -6.52 -4.49
CA LYS A 109 -17.11 -7.26 -5.45
C LYS A 109 -17.38 -6.47 -6.73
N PHE A 110 -17.57 -5.16 -6.62
CA PHE A 110 -17.75 -4.29 -7.77
C PHE A 110 -16.46 -4.17 -8.59
N ALA A 111 -15.32 -3.90 -7.94
CA ALA A 111 -14.03 -3.78 -8.58
C ALA A 111 -13.64 -5.08 -9.31
N THR A 112 -13.81 -6.25 -8.69
CA THR A 112 -13.47 -7.54 -9.30
C THR A 112 -14.41 -7.95 -10.43
N LYS A 113 -15.65 -7.45 -10.46
CA LYS A 113 -16.59 -7.63 -11.58
C LYS A 113 -16.35 -6.66 -12.74
N LEU A 114 -15.96 -5.42 -12.44
CA LEU A 114 -15.66 -4.41 -13.45
C LEU A 114 -14.30 -4.60 -14.11
N LEU A 115 -13.32 -5.08 -13.33
CA LEU A 115 -11.94 -5.18 -13.79
C LEU A 115 -11.82 -6.07 -15.04
N PRO A 116 -12.58 -7.17 -15.16
CA PRO A 116 -12.63 -7.91 -16.40
C PRO A 116 -13.08 -7.08 -17.60
N SER A 117 -14.19 -6.37 -17.44
CA SER A 117 -14.75 -5.56 -18.53
C SER A 117 -13.89 -4.39 -18.95
N LEU A 118 -13.19 -3.79 -17.99
CA LEU A 118 -12.20 -2.77 -18.26
C LEU A 118 -11.06 -3.37 -19.08
N VAL A 119 -10.38 -4.40 -18.57
CA VAL A 119 -9.23 -5.03 -19.25
C VAL A 119 -9.59 -5.48 -20.67
N SER A 120 -10.69 -6.19 -20.88
CA SER A 120 -11.07 -6.68 -22.21
C SER A 120 -11.46 -5.60 -23.23
N VAL A 121 -12.12 -4.51 -22.80
CA VAL A 121 -12.42 -3.36 -23.68
C VAL A 121 -11.11 -2.70 -24.11
N PHE A 122 -10.10 -2.75 -23.26
CA PHE A 122 -8.79 -2.19 -23.53
C PHE A 122 -7.89 -3.11 -24.36
N PHE A 123 -8.13 -4.44 -24.33
CA PHE A 123 -7.31 -5.44 -25.01
C PHE A 123 -7.81 -5.94 -26.36
N ARG A 124 -9.00 -5.55 -26.81
CA ARG A 124 -9.43 -5.77 -28.20
C ARG A 124 -8.93 -4.61 -29.07
N SER A 125 -8.22 -4.90 -30.17
CA SER A 125 -7.89 -3.88 -31.16
C SER A 125 -9.19 -3.35 -31.78
N VAL A 126 -9.75 -2.26 -31.26
CA VAL A 126 -10.97 -1.69 -31.82
C VAL A 126 -10.60 -0.93 -33.10
N THR A 127 -10.78 -1.60 -34.24
CA THR A 127 -11.04 -0.91 -35.51
C THR A 127 -12.40 -0.22 -35.36
N PHE A 128 -12.38 1.11 -35.42
CA PHE A 128 -13.45 2.05 -35.05
C PHE A 128 -14.71 2.05 -35.95
N LYS A 129 -15.23 0.88 -36.36
CA LYS A 129 -16.44 0.81 -37.20
C LYS A 129 -17.39 -0.32 -36.76
N SER A 130 -18.23 -0.01 -35.77
CA SER A 130 -19.59 -0.53 -35.50
C SER A 130 -19.83 -0.84 -34.01
N VAL A 131 -20.92 -0.27 -33.49
CA VAL A 131 -21.28 -0.18 -32.08
C VAL A 131 -22.24 -1.31 -31.74
N VAL A 132 -21.71 -2.46 -31.30
CA VAL A 132 -22.32 -3.32 -30.26
C VAL A 132 -21.16 -4.05 -29.58
N ILE A 133 -20.86 -3.69 -28.33
CA ILE A 133 -19.80 -4.31 -27.52
C ILE A 133 -20.46 -5.44 -26.72
N PRO A 134 -20.23 -6.73 -27.05
CA PRO A 134 -20.70 -7.81 -26.19
C PRO A 134 -19.96 -7.76 -24.85
N PRO A 135 -20.61 -8.16 -23.73
CA PRO A 135 -19.93 -8.25 -22.46
C PRO A 135 -18.74 -9.22 -22.59
N PRO A 136 -17.59 -8.86 -22.03
CA PRO A 136 -16.40 -9.65 -22.15
C PRO A 136 -16.41 -10.84 -21.20
N ASP A 137 -15.99 -11.99 -21.70
CA ASP A 137 -15.84 -13.20 -20.92
C ASP A 137 -14.48 -13.24 -20.22
N ALA A 138 -14.46 -13.81 -19.01
CA ALA A 138 -13.26 -13.92 -18.18
C ALA A 138 -12.08 -14.64 -18.87
N GLU A 139 -12.37 -15.45 -19.90
CA GLU A 139 -11.42 -16.20 -20.72
C GLU A 139 -10.52 -15.31 -21.59
N ASP A 140 -10.97 -14.12 -21.98
CA ASP A 140 -10.16 -13.21 -22.79
C ASP A 140 -9.00 -12.60 -22.00
N ILE A 141 -9.15 -12.48 -20.68
CA ILE A 141 -8.12 -11.92 -19.80
C ILE A 141 -7.12 -12.97 -19.37
N ASP A 142 -7.55 -14.22 -19.22
CA ASP A 142 -6.63 -15.32 -18.91
C ASP A 142 -5.62 -15.57 -20.03
N LYS A 143 -5.93 -15.14 -21.27
CA LYS A 143 -4.99 -15.13 -22.41
C LYS A 143 -3.97 -14.00 -22.33
N ILE A 144 -4.28 -12.93 -21.59
CA ILE A 144 -3.44 -11.73 -21.46
C ILE A 144 -2.60 -11.80 -20.20
N ILE A 145 -3.21 -12.21 -19.07
CA ILE A 145 -2.57 -12.34 -17.78
C ILE A 145 -2.31 -13.82 -17.52
N ILE A 146 -1.06 -14.23 -17.76
CA ILE A 146 -0.60 -15.59 -17.56
C ILE A 146 -0.15 -15.74 -16.12
N LEU A 147 -0.93 -16.51 -15.35
CA LEU A 147 -0.62 -16.84 -13.96
C LEU A 147 0.15 -18.16 -13.91
N GLY A 148 1.26 -18.18 -13.17
CA GLY A 148 2.09 -19.37 -13.00
C GLY A 148 2.77 -19.44 -11.63
N GLY A 149 3.70 -20.37 -11.50
CA GLY A 149 4.36 -20.65 -10.22
C GLY A 149 3.57 -21.63 -9.35
N LYS A 150 3.78 -21.59 -8.04
CA LYS A 150 3.24 -22.61 -7.12
C LYS A 150 1.89 -22.23 -6.52
N ILE A 151 0.89 -22.04 -7.38
CA ILE A 151 -0.44 -21.51 -7.00
C ILE A 151 -1.13 -22.41 -5.96
N GLU A 152 -1.14 -23.73 -6.15
CA GLU A 152 -1.78 -24.65 -5.19
C GLU A 152 -1.10 -24.64 -3.82
N GLU A 153 0.23 -24.50 -3.80
CA GLU A 153 0.99 -24.38 -2.55
C GLU A 153 0.63 -23.07 -1.84
N LEU A 154 0.56 -21.97 -2.58
CA LEU A 154 0.14 -20.67 -2.05
C LEU A 154 -1.28 -20.71 -1.45
N GLN A 155 -2.23 -21.37 -2.13
CA GLN A 155 -3.59 -21.58 -1.62
C GLN A 155 -3.63 -22.46 -0.36
N LYS A 156 -2.72 -23.42 -0.20
CA LYS A 156 -2.61 -24.22 1.03
C LYS A 156 -2.02 -23.39 2.16
N LEU A 157 -0.98 -22.60 1.90
CA LEU A 157 -0.34 -21.72 2.88
C LEU A 157 -1.31 -20.68 3.45
N SER A 158 -2.22 -20.14 2.63
CA SER A 158 -3.21 -19.14 3.05
C SER A 158 -4.18 -19.67 4.11
N LYS A 159 -4.37 -20.99 4.19
CA LYS A 159 -5.27 -21.64 5.16
C LYS A 159 -4.60 -21.90 6.51
N ILE A 160 -3.26 -21.94 6.56
CA ILE A 160 -2.49 -22.33 7.76
C ILE A 160 -1.62 -21.19 8.32
N GLY A 161 -1.72 -19.99 7.77
CA GLY A 161 -0.99 -18.82 8.26
C GLY A 161 -1.26 -17.54 7.45
N THR A 162 -0.54 -16.49 7.80
CA THR A 162 -0.65 -15.19 7.13
C THR A 162 0.37 -15.09 6.00
N ILE A 163 -0.07 -14.78 4.79
CA ILE A 163 0.83 -14.57 3.65
C ILE A 163 1.25 -13.11 3.55
N ILE A 164 2.53 -12.90 3.29
CA ILE A 164 3.12 -11.65 2.85
C ILE A 164 3.61 -11.84 1.42
N LEU A 165 2.92 -11.24 0.45
CA LEU A 165 3.35 -11.25 -0.94
C LEU A 165 4.35 -10.12 -1.19
N VAL A 166 5.51 -10.46 -1.75
CA VAL A 166 6.59 -9.52 -2.05
C VAL A 166 6.89 -9.46 -3.56
N PRO A 167 6.03 -8.78 -4.34
CA PRO A 167 6.18 -8.68 -5.79
C PRO A 167 7.33 -7.76 -6.24
N THR A 168 7.89 -8.01 -7.42
CA THR A 168 8.65 -7.00 -8.17
C THR A 168 7.77 -5.79 -8.50
N HIS A 169 8.37 -4.61 -8.67
CA HIS A 169 7.62 -3.37 -8.94
C HIS A 169 8.17 -2.65 -10.16
N THR A 170 7.36 -2.52 -11.20
CA THR A 170 7.68 -1.88 -12.47
C THR A 170 6.72 -0.74 -12.82
N SER A 171 5.46 -0.77 -12.37
CA SER A 171 4.44 0.27 -12.66
C SER A 171 3.46 0.46 -11.50
N ASN A 172 2.74 1.59 -11.45
CA ASN A 172 1.61 1.74 -10.53
C ASN A 172 0.47 0.74 -10.84
N MET A 173 0.42 0.20 -12.06
CA MET A 173 -0.53 -0.84 -12.43
C MET A 173 -0.32 -2.18 -11.72
N ASP A 174 0.89 -2.47 -11.23
CA ASP A 174 1.22 -3.78 -10.65
C ASP A 174 0.25 -4.12 -9.51
N SER A 175 -0.13 -3.14 -8.69
CA SER A 175 -1.04 -3.34 -7.57
C SER A 175 -2.44 -3.78 -8.02
N ILE A 176 -2.92 -3.23 -9.14
CA ILE A 176 -4.23 -3.55 -9.73
C ILE A 176 -4.21 -4.96 -10.31
N VAL A 177 -3.19 -5.27 -11.10
CA VAL A 177 -3.07 -6.56 -11.79
C VAL A 177 -2.83 -7.69 -10.78
N ILE A 178 -2.01 -7.46 -9.76
CA ILE A 178 -1.82 -8.45 -8.68
C ILE A 178 -3.12 -8.64 -7.89
N GLY A 179 -3.86 -7.57 -7.59
CA GLY A 179 -5.17 -7.67 -6.95
C GLY A 179 -6.15 -8.57 -7.74
N TRP A 180 -6.14 -8.46 -9.06
CA TRP A 180 -6.89 -9.36 -9.95
C TRP A 180 -6.36 -10.79 -9.94
N ALA A 181 -5.03 -10.97 -10.01
CA ALA A 181 -4.41 -12.29 -10.01
C ALA A 181 -4.77 -13.07 -8.74
N LEU A 182 -4.70 -12.42 -7.57
CA LEU A 182 -5.11 -12.97 -6.28
C LEU A 182 -6.59 -13.39 -6.30
N TYR A 183 -7.47 -12.53 -6.83
CA TYR A 183 -8.89 -12.86 -7.03
C TYR A 183 -9.07 -14.10 -7.91
N ARG A 184 -8.35 -14.18 -9.03
CA ARG A 184 -8.44 -15.32 -9.98
C ARG A 184 -8.01 -16.65 -9.40
N ILE A 185 -7.00 -16.65 -8.55
CA ILE A 185 -6.54 -17.85 -7.85
C ILE A 185 -7.30 -18.13 -6.55
N GLY A 186 -8.43 -17.45 -6.30
CA GLY A 186 -9.29 -17.71 -5.14
C GLY A 186 -8.70 -17.30 -3.79
N LEU A 187 -7.70 -16.42 -3.79
CA LEU A 187 -7.17 -15.86 -2.54
C LEU A 187 -7.99 -14.63 -2.12
N PRO A 188 -8.14 -14.40 -0.80
CA PRO A 188 -8.74 -13.17 -0.30
C PRO A 188 -7.86 -11.96 -0.65
N PRO A 189 -8.40 -10.74 -0.62
CA PRO A 189 -7.63 -9.54 -0.88
C PRO A 189 -6.54 -9.31 0.16
N PHE A 190 -5.45 -8.68 -0.28
CA PHE A 190 -4.29 -8.40 0.56
C PHE A 190 -4.31 -6.92 0.94
N THR A 191 -3.97 -6.61 2.18
CA THR A 191 -3.70 -5.23 2.60
C THR A 191 -2.37 -4.76 2.04
N TYR A 192 -2.28 -3.51 1.59
CA TYR A 192 -1.05 -3.02 0.98
C TYR A 192 -0.74 -1.58 1.34
N GLY A 193 0.56 -1.26 1.42
CA GLY A 193 1.03 0.09 1.72
C GLY A 193 1.05 0.96 0.47
N ALA A 194 0.19 1.97 0.42
CA ALA A 194 0.14 2.94 -0.67
C ALA A 194 0.79 4.27 -0.26
N GLY A 195 1.62 4.83 -1.13
CA GLY A 195 2.19 6.16 -0.92
C GLY A 195 1.11 7.24 -0.91
N LYS A 196 1.19 8.22 0.00
CA LYS A 196 0.20 9.30 0.11
C LYS A 196 -0.04 10.07 -1.22
N ASN A 197 0.97 10.14 -2.09
CA ASN A 197 0.89 10.79 -3.39
C ASN A 197 -0.05 10.09 -4.40
N LEU A 198 -0.34 8.80 -4.21
CA LEU A 198 -1.25 8.04 -5.10
C LEU A 198 -2.73 8.39 -4.86
N PHE A 199 -3.04 9.12 -3.80
CA PHE A 199 -4.40 9.51 -3.43
C PHE A 199 -4.87 10.83 -4.07
N ASN A 200 -4.14 11.35 -5.06
CA ASN A 200 -4.43 12.65 -5.69
C ASN A 200 -5.67 12.63 -6.61
N ASN A 201 -6.01 11.48 -7.21
CA ASN A 201 -7.23 11.32 -8.02
C ASN A 201 -8.39 10.80 -7.17
N ARG A 202 -9.53 11.51 -7.12
CA ARG A 202 -10.70 11.17 -6.29
C ARG A 202 -11.25 9.76 -6.53
N ILE A 203 -11.26 9.29 -7.78
CA ILE A 203 -11.79 7.97 -8.13
C ILE A 203 -10.82 6.88 -7.67
N LEU A 204 -9.54 7.00 -8.03
CA LEU A 204 -8.52 6.03 -7.65
C LEU A 204 -8.34 5.98 -6.12
N SER A 205 -8.33 7.14 -5.48
CA SER A 205 -8.28 7.30 -4.02
C SER A 205 -9.44 6.60 -3.32
N TYR A 206 -10.67 6.70 -3.86
CA TYR A 206 -11.82 5.97 -3.34
C TYR A 206 -11.60 4.45 -3.42
N PHE A 207 -11.18 3.92 -4.56
CA PHE A 207 -10.95 2.48 -4.69
C PHE A 207 -9.81 2.00 -3.79
N MET A 208 -8.63 2.61 -3.86
CA MET A 208 -7.48 2.22 -3.03
C MET A 208 -7.85 2.22 -1.55
N HIS A 209 -8.49 3.29 -1.07
CA HIS A 209 -8.89 3.40 0.33
C HIS A 209 -9.87 2.30 0.75
N ASN A 210 -10.78 1.88 -0.13
CA ASN A 210 -11.80 0.87 0.19
C ASN A 210 -11.41 -0.57 -0.20
N LEU A 211 -10.20 -0.78 -0.75
CA LEU A 211 -9.69 -2.09 -1.17
C LEU A 211 -8.51 -2.56 -0.32
N GLY A 212 -8.34 -2.01 0.89
CA GLY A 212 -7.34 -2.47 1.85
C GLY A 212 -6.00 -1.73 1.80
N ALA A 213 -5.92 -0.59 1.08
CA ALA A 213 -4.71 0.22 1.09
C ALA A 213 -4.58 1.01 2.40
N TYR A 214 -3.49 0.79 3.13
CA TYR A 214 -3.08 1.65 4.25
C TYR A 214 -2.09 2.70 3.75
N ARG A 215 -2.12 3.91 4.32
CA ARG A 215 -1.33 5.03 3.81
C ARG A 215 0.06 5.03 4.40
N VAL A 216 1.04 5.38 3.55
CA VAL A 216 2.43 5.57 3.94
C VAL A 216 2.90 6.93 3.44
N ASP A 217 3.08 7.87 4.37
CA ASP A 217 3.76 9.14 4.11
C ASP A 217 5.29 8.93 4.21
N ARG A 218 5.96 8.90 3.06
CA ARG A 218 7.42 8.69 2.96
C ARG A 218 8.22 9.95 3.37
N ARG A 219 7.55 11.09 3.56
CA ARG A 219 8.18 12.35 4.02
C ARG A 219 8.39 12.31 5.54
N LEU A 220 7.60 11.52 6.27
CA LEU A 220 7.73 11.31 7.70
C LEU A 220 8.82 10.26 7.98
N LYS A 221 9.97 10.73 8.46
CA LYS A 221 11.17 9.88 8.68
C LYS A 221 11.56 9.72 10.15
N HIS A 222 10.89 10.42 11.06
CA HIS A 222 11.15 10.36 12.50
C HIS A 222 10.73 9.02 13.11
N SER A 223 11.21 8.76 14.33
CA SER A 223 11.09 7.44 14.96
C SER A 223 9.64 7.08 15.31
N LEU A 224 8.90 8.00 15.93
CA LEU A 224 7.52 7.76 16.37
C LEU A 224 6.61 7.31 15.21
N TYR A 225 6.63 8.01 14.08
CA TYR A 225 5.82 7.62 12.92
C TYR A 225 6.19 6.24 12.38
N LYS A 226 7.49 5.92 12.31
CA LYS A 226 7.95 4.59 11.88
C LYS A 226 7.48 3.49 12.84
N ASP A 227 7.45 3.78 14.13
CA ASP A 227 6.99 2.84 15.15
C ASP A 227 5.48 2.61 15.05
N VAL A 228 4.67 3.66 14.84
CA VAL A 228 3.23 3.53 14.56
C VAL A 228 3.00 2.68 13.32
N LEU A 229 3.72 2.96 12.22
CA LEU A 229 3.57 2.22 10.96
C LEU A 229 3.95 0.73 11.12
N LYS A 230 5.05 0.44 11.81
CA LYS A 230 5.47 -0.94 12.09
C LYS A 230 4.47 -1.65 12.99
N ASN A 231 3.97 -0.99 14.02
CA ASN A 231 3.01 -1.58 14.94
C ASN A 231 1.67 -1.83 14.25
N TYR A 232 1.19 -0.92 13.41
CA TYR A 232 0.03 -1.17 12.55
C TYR A 232 0.25 -2.40 11.65
N SER A 233 1.36 -2.46 10.92
CA SER A 233 1.69 -3.61 10.07
C SER A 233 1.80 -4.92 10.87
N THR A 234 2.34 -4.88 12.09
CA THR A 234 2.43 -6.05 12.96
C THR A 234 1.03 -6.50 13.41
N THR A 235 0.19 -5.57 13.88
CA THR A 235 -1.18 -5.86 14.34
C THR A 235 -2.06 -6.47 13.26
N VAL A 236 -1.97 -5.99 12.01
CA VAL A 236 -2.77 -6.59 10.91
C VAL A 236 -2.30 -8.01 10.58
N LEU A 237 -0.99 -8.29 10.62
CA LEU A 237 -0.46 -9.65 10.42
C LEU A 237 -0.89 -10.62 11.53
N GLU A 238 -0.87 -10.14 12.78
CA GLU A 238 -1.39 -10.87 13.96
C GLU A 238 -2.89 -11.13 13.88
N ARG A 239 -3.64 -10.41 13.03
CA ARG A 239 -5.07 -10.62 12.80
C ARG A 239 -5.38 -11.45 11.55
N ASN A 240 -4.38 -12.12 10.98
CA ASN A 240 -4.47 -12.92 9.75
C ASN A 240 -4.79 -12.10 8.49
N PHE A 241 -4.43 -10.81 8.46
CA PHE A 241 -4.60 -10.01 7.25
C PHE A 241 -3.40 -10.29 6.38
N HIS A 242 -3.63 -10.92 5.23
CA HIS A 242 -2.58 -11.06 4.23
C HIS A 242 -2.11 -9.68 3.79
N SER A 243 -0.81 -9.56 3.52
CA SER A 243 -0.17 -8.28 3.25
C SER A 243 0.63 -8.33 1.96
N LEU A 244 0.62 -7.22 1.23
CA LEU A 244 1.38 -7.03 0.01
C LEU A 244 2.20 -5.76 0.15
N PHE A 245 3.50 -5.87 -0.11
CA PHE A 245 4.35 -4.69 -0.30
C PHE A 245 5.47 -4.99 -1.28
N PHE A 246 5.87 -3.95 -1.98
CA PHE A 246 6.97 -4.01 -2.94
C PHE A 246 8.30 -3.80 -2.21
N PRO A 247 9.13 -4.84 -2.02
CA PRO A 247 10.31 -4.76 -1.18
C PRO A 247 11.39 -3.83 -1.76
N GLY A 248 11.37 -3.54 -3.07
CA GLY A 248 12.23 -2.51 -3.68
C GLY A 248 11.95 -1.10 -3.15
N GLY A 249 10.74 -0.82 -2.68
CA GLY A 249 10.31 0.50 -2.17
C GLY A 249 10.06 1.56 -3.25
N THR A 250 10.56 1.36 -4.46
CA THR A 250 10.30 2.20 -5.65
C THR A 250 10.09 1.31 -6.88
N ARG A 251 9.51 1.90 -7.93
CA ARG A 251 9.39 1.27 -9.25
C ARG A 251 10.79 1.11 -9.85
N SER A 252 11.08 -0.05 -10.45
CA SER A 252 12.32 -0.27 -11.20
C SER A 252 12.29 0.56 -12.48
N ARG A 253 13.20 1.53 -12.59
CA ARG A 253 13.30 2.43 -13.75
C ARG A 253 13.98 1.79 -14.96
N SER A 254 14.75 0.73 -14.73
CA SER A 254 15.53 0.03 -15.77
C SER A 254 14.97 -1.34 -16.14
N GLY A 255 13.86 -1.76 -15.52
CA GLY A 255 13.32 -3.13 -15.65
C GLY A 255 14.18 -4.21 -14.97
N ARG A 256 15.32 -3.83 -14.35
CA ARG A 256 16.18 -4.76 -13.61
C ARG A 256 15.56 -5.12 -12.26
N LEU A 257 15.87 -6.32 -11.78
CA LEU A 257 15.56 -6.71 -10.41
C LEU A 257 16.28 -5.81 -9.41
N GLU A 258 15.56 -5.46 -8.35
CA GLU A 258 16.06 -4.61 -7.28
C GLU A 258 17.17 -5.33 -6.51
N THR A 259 18.32 -4.67 -6.37
CA THR A 259 19.48 -5.22 -5.63
C THR A 259 19.44 -4.87 -4.15
N LYS A 260 18.59 -3.92 -3.75
CA LYS A 260 18.42 -3.45 -2.38
C LYS A 260 16.96 -3.52 -1.99
N LEU A 261 16.67 -4.19 -0.87
CA LEU A 261 15.31 -4.31 -0.35
C LEU A 261 15.13 -3.43 0.89
N LYS A 262 13.96 -2.78 1.00
CA LYS A 262 13.48 -2.08 2.18
C LYS A 262 12.94 -3.10 3.18
N LEU A 263 13.81 -3.56 4.07
CA LEU A 263 13.49 -4.59 5.07
C LEU A 263 12.58 -4.10 6.23
N GLY A 264 12.20 -2.81 6.25
CA GLY A 264 11.46 -2.22 7.36
C GLY A 264 10.13 -2.92 7.66
N LEU A 265 9.32 -3.17 6.63
CA LEU A 265 8.06 -3.93 6.76
C LEU A 265 8.29 -5.45 6.82
N LEU A 266 9.40 -5.97 6.28
CA LEU A 266 9.76 -7.37 6.50
C LEU A 266 10.01 -7.66 7.98
N GLY A 267 10.61 -6.72 8.72
CA GLY A 267 10.84 -6.89 10.16
C GLY A 267 9.56 -7.06 10.99
N THR A 268 8.41 -6.55 10.52
CA THR A 268 7.13 -6.71 11.23
C THR A 268 6.61 -8.14 11.16
N SER A 269 7.01 -8.90 10.12
CA SER A 269 6.68 -10.34 10.01
C SER A 269 7.30 -11.16 11.13
N ILE A 270 8.57 -10.91 11.46
CA ILE A 270 9.27 -11.60 12.56
C ILE A 270 8.60 -11.24 13.89
N LYS A 271 8.33 -9.95 14.12
CA LYS A 271 7.66 -9.48 15.34
C LYS A 271 6.27 -10.11 15.50
N ALA A 272 5.47 -10.11 14.44
CA ALA A 272 4.14 -10.71 14.45
C ALA A 272 4.18 -12.23 14.67
N PHE A 273 5.16 -12.93 14.09
CA PHE A 273 5.35 -14.36 14.31
C PHE A 273 5.68 -14.67 15.78
N ILE A 274 6.62 -13.93 16.38
CA ILE A 274 6.97 -14.07 17.80
C ILE A 274 5.73 -13.83 18.68
N ASN A 275 4.99 -12.74 18.41
CA ASN A 275 3.79 -12.42 19.17
C ASN A 275 2.70 -13.50 19.01
N ASN A 276 2.51 -14.04 17.81
CA ASN A 276 1.58 -15.14 17.57
C ASN A 276 1.94 -16.39 18.39
N LEU A 277 3.23 -16.73 18.48
CA LEU A 277 3.72 -17.86 19.28
C LEU A 277 3.51 -17.62 20.78
N GLN A 278 3.85 -16.43 21.28
CA GLN A 278 3.66 -16.05 22.68
C GLN A 278 2.18 -16.11 23.09
N ASN A 279 1.29 -15.69 22.18
CA ASN A 279 -0.16 -15.73 22.38
C ASN A 279 -0.79 -17.11 22.09
N LYS A 280 0.03 -18.15 21.81
CA LYS A 280 -0.41 -19.53 21.52
C LYS A 280 -1.51 -19.62 20.45
N LYS A 281 -1.40 -18.78 19.41
CA LYS A 281 -2.39 -18.74 18.33
C LYS A 281 -2.35 -20.04 17.52
N THR A 282 -3.53 -20.55 17.14
CA THR A 282 -3.68 -21.82 16.41
C THR A 282 -2.85 -21.87 15.12
N ASN A 283 -2.85 -20.78 14.35
CA ASN A 283 -2.06 -20.63 13.12
C ASN A 283 -1.09 -19.46 13.31
N PRO A 284 0.11 -19.70 13.88
CA PRO A 284 1.03 -18.62 14.20
C PRO A 284 1.89 -18.19 13.00
N ASN A 285 1.98 -19.05 11.99
CA ASN A 285 2.91 -18.95 10.88
C ASN A 285 2.67 -17.71 10.00
N ILE A 286 3.77 -17.13 9.53
CA ILE A 286 3.79 -16.07 8.54
C ILE A 286 4.67 -16.51 7.38
N PHE A 287 4.13 -16.50 6.17
CA PHE A 287 4.81 -16.96 4.96
C PHE A 287 5.15 -15.76 4.08
N ILE A 288 6.44 -15.59 3.76
CA ILE A 288 6.89 -14.57 2.81
C ILE A 288 6.98 -15.24 1.44
N VAL A 289 6.18 -14.76 0.50
CA VAL A 289 6.04 -15.36 -0.84
C VAL A 289 6.56 -14.36 -1.88
N PRO A 290 7.72 -14.63 -2.52
CA PRO A 290 8.20 -13.79 -3.61
C PRO A 290 7.26 -13.90 -4.80
N CYS A 291 7.05 -12.79 -5.50
CA CYS A 291 6.23 -12.77 -6.71
C CYS A 291 6.97 -11.99 -7.79
N THR A 292 6.93 -12.46 -9.03
CA THR A 292 7.49 -11.71 -10.16
C THR A 292 6.35 -11.31 -11.09
N ILE A 293 6.26 -10.02 -11.37
CA ILE A 293 5.41 -9.47 -12.42
C ILE A 293 6.29 -9.00 -13.59
N SER A 294 5.91 -9.32 -14.82
CA SER A 294 6.67 -8.97 -16.02
C SER A 294 5.76 -8.73 -17.22
N TYR A 295 5.97 -7.62 -17.91
CA TYR A 295 5.24 -7.24 -19.13
C TYR A 295 6.06 -6.18 -19.91
N HIS A 296 5.78 -6.03 -21.21
CA HIS A 296 6.67 -5.30 -22.13
C HIS A 296 6.51 -3.79 -22.17
N ILE A 297 5.39 -3.24 -21.74
CA ILE A 297 5.15 -1.79 -21.76
C ILE A 297 4.99 -1.32 -20.33
N VAL A 298 5.67 -0.25 -19.94
CA VAL A 298 5.42 0.41 -18.65
C VAL A 298 4.76 1.76 -18.93
N LEU A 299 3.61 2.03 -18.32
CA LEU A 299 2.82 3.24 -18.60
C LEU A 299 3.61 4.49 -18.26
N GLU A 300 4.27 4.45 -17.12
CA GLU A 300 5.07 5.53 -16.61
C GLU A 300 6.50 5.49 -17.19
N ALA A 301 6.75 4.79 -18.30
CA ALA A 301 8.10 4.65 -18.86
C ALA A 301 8.75 6.02 -19.13
N GLU A 302 8.01 6.97 -19.71
CA GLU A 302 8.50 8.33 -19.96
C GLU A 302 8.85 9.03 -18.64
N THR A 303 7.95 9.03 -17.67
CA THR A 303 8.19 9.62 -16.33
C THR A 303 9.34 8.91 -15.58
N LEU A 304 9.48 7.59 -15.70
CA LEU A 304 10.55 6.82 -15.07
C LEU A 304 11.90 7.10 -15.73
N ILE A 305 11.94 7.30 -17.05
CA ILE A 305 13.14 7.72 -17.78
C ILE A 305 13.53 9.13 -17.34
N ASP A 306 12.57 10.06 -17.28
CA ASP A 306 12.83 11.42 -16.80
C ASP A 306 13.33 11.44 -15.36
N ASP A 307 12.72 10.67 -14.46
CA ASP A 307 13.15 10.53 -13.08
C ASP A 307 14.56 9.93 -12.96
N TYR A 308 14.88 8.94 -13.79
CA TYR A 308 16.22 8.35 -13.85
C TYR A 308 17.24 9.38 -14.34
N LEU A 309 16.95 10.07 -15.44
CA LEU A 309 17.80 11.11 -16.01
C LEU A 309 18.02 12.27 -15.04
N LYS A 310 16.99 12.67 -14.27
CA LYS A 310 17.11 13.66 -13.18
C LYS A 310 18.06 13.19 -12.08
N GLU A 311 17.91 11.95 -11.63
CA GLU A 311 18.74 11.37 -10.56
C GLU A 311 20.21 11.23 -10.99
N THR A 312 20.46 10.84 -12.24
CA THR A 312 21.82 10.74 -12.80
C THR A 312 22.40 12.09 -13.26
N GLY A 313 21.57 13.02 -13.71
CA GLY A 313 21.96 14.26 -14.40
C GLY A 313 22.07 15.52 -13.52
N LYS A 314 21.67 15.46 -12.24
CA LYS A 314 21.92 16.50 -11.21
C LYS A 314 21.52 17.96 -11.53
N ALA A 315 20.65 18.29 -12.49
CA ALA A 315 20.04 19.63 -12.55
C ALA A 315 18.76 19.72 -13.41
N ARG A 316 17.74 20.37 -12.83
CA ARG A 316 16.61 21.08 -13.47
C ARG A 316 15.74 20.30 -14.47
N TYR A 317 14.75 19.58 -13.96
CA TYR A 317 13.51 19.34 -14.70
C TYR A 317 12.32 19.41 -13.73
N ILE A 318 11.31 20.20 -14.09
CA ILE A 318 10.05 20.34 -13.33
C ILE A 318 9.26 19.04 -13.48
N ILE A 319 8.59 18.62 -12.41
CA ILE A 319 7.72 17.44 -12.42
C ILE A 319 6.42 17.82 -13.12
N GLU A 320 6.10 17.14 -14.22
CA GLU A 320 4.72 17.04 -14.70
C GLU A 320 4.07 15.83 -14.04
N ASP A 321 2.78 15.93 -13.73
CA ASP A 321 2.02 14.98 -12.92
C ASP A 321 2.18 13.50 -13.35
N ASP A 322 2.19 12.57 -12.38
CA ASP A 322 2.28 11.11 -12.63
C ASP A 322 1.27 10.70 -13.71
N GLU A 323 1.74 10.25 -14.88
CA GLU A 323 0.88 9.98 -16.05
C GLU A 323 -0.20 8.92 -15.77
N SER A 324 0.07 8.00 -14.84
CA SER A 324 -0.87 6.98 -14.35
C SER A 324 -2.11 7.56 -13.65
N SER A 325 -2.09 8.84 -13.28
CA SER A 325 -3.23 9.53 -12.67
C SER A 325 -4.29 9.95 -13.69
N SER A 326 -3.93 10.00 -14.98
CA SER A 326 -4.81 10.34 -16.09
C SER A 326 -5.48 9.09 -16.67
N PHE A 327 -6.81 9.03 -16.56
CA PHE A 327 -7.61 7.93 -17.11
C PHE A 327 -7.39 7.73 -18.62
N GLY A 328 -7.17 8.81 -19.38
CA GLY A 328 -6.90 8.73 -20.82
C GLY A 328 -5.56 8.10 -21.16
N LYS A 329 -4.50 8.41 -20.41
CA LYS A 329 -3.16 7.81 -20.63
C LYS A 329 -3.11 6.34 -20.20
N VAL A 330 -3.85 5.98 -19.14
CA VAL A 330 -4.10 4.58 -18.76
C VAL A 330 -4.77 3.81 -19.88
N LEU A 331 -5.85 4.36 -20.44
CA LEU A 331 -6.54 3.79 -21.59
C LEU A 331 -5.62 3.64 -22.82
N ASP A 332 -4.84 4.67 -23.17
CA ASP A 332 -3.91 4.63 -24.30
C ASP A 332 -2.79 3.60 -24.13
N PHE A 333 -2.23 3.50 -22.92
CA PHE A 333 -1.26 2.46 -22.59
C PHE A 333 -1.83 1.08 -22.84
N PHE A 334 -3.04 0.81 -22.35
CA PHE A 334 -3.65 -0.50 -22.51
C PHE A 334 -4.01 -0.81 -23.97
N ILE A 335 -4.49 0.18 -24.73
CA ILE A 335 -4.72 0.07 -26.19
C ILE A 335 -3.39 -0.21 -26.93
N LYS A 336 -2.28 0.39 -26.49
CA LYS A 336 -0.96 0.11 -27.06
C LYS A 336 -0.44 -1.28 -26.66
N THR A 337 -0.66 -1.72 -25.42
CA THR A 337 -0.32 -3.09 -24.97
C THR A 337 -1.10 -4.17 -25.70
N SER A 338 -2.32 -3.88 -26.12
CA SER A 338 -3.18 -4.85 -26.78
C SER A 338 -2.92 -5.06 -28.26
N LYS A 339 -2.33 -4.03 -28.89
CA LYS A 339 -1.79 -4.15 -30.25
C LYS A 339 -0.47 -4.91 -30.29
N LEU A 340 0.19 -5.08 -29.14
CA LEU A 340 1.36 -5.93 -29.00
C LEU A 340 0.88 -7.34 -28.60
N GLN A 341 1.50 -8.38 -29.15
CA GLN A 341 1.34 -9.76 -28.65
C GLN A 341 2.03 -9.93 -27.26
N SER A 342 1.96 -8.92 -26.40
CA SER A 342 2.61 -8.91 -25.10
C SER A 342 1.64 -9.42 -24.03
N SER A 343 1.84 -10.66 -23.60
CA SER A 343 1.24 -11.20 -22.39
C SER A 343 1.90 -10.62 -21.13
N LEU A 344 1.12 -10.39 -20.08
CA LEU A 344 1.59 -10.09 -18.74
C LEU A 344 1.75 -11.39 -17.95
N HIS A 345 2.91 -11.61 -17.35
CA HIS A 345 3.21 -12.81 -16.57
C HIS A 345 3.27 -12.48 -15.09
N ILE A 346 2.56 -13.25 -14.27
CA ILE A 346 2.69 -13.23 -12.80
C ILE A 346 3.05 -14.63 -12.35
N LYS A 347 4.18 -14.77 -11.67
CA LYS A 347 4.61 -16.02 -11.05
C LYS A 347 4.71 -15.87 -9.54
N PHE A 348 4.02 -16.77 -8.84
CA PHE A 348 3.95 -16.88 -7.38
C PHE A 348 4.94 -17.90 -6.82
#